data_AF-A0A345JS93-F1
#
_entry.id   AF-A0A345JS93-F1
#
_cell.length_a   1.000
_cell.length_b   1.000
_cell.length_c   1.000
_cell.angle_alpha   90.00
_cell.angle_beta   90.00
_cell.angle_gamma   90.00
#
_symmetry.space_group_name_H-M   'P 1'
#
loop_
_entity.id
_entity.type
_entity.pdbx_description
1 polymer ?
#
loop_
_entity_poly.entity_id
_entity_poly.type
_entity_poly.pdbx_seq_one_letter_code
_entity_poly.pdbx_strand_id
1 'polypeptide(L)'
;MLRKLIILIVAIFVVSFAYTQENWQSLYATGYWLQRDNVTKTNVAVIYAYDNQYGNLNAEIYVPLSNVDDGVIHEPIIYCKNCGKGDAYGNLYDYSSGKDKYQGLEFVWNAKKADSGDPAKGKGPLYTDGAVLNPHDGKYYHVKARTIENGKKIYVRAYWGFLGKSEQWQRISATQAEKIKKLCGLTAGNVYSYEDKNGKINNKKLFKECATRDFVKDPL
;
A
#
# COMPACT_ATOMS: atom_id res chain seq x y z
N MET A 1 -30.81 17.24 75.68
CA MET A 1 -29.58 16.73 75.04
C MET A 1 -29.99 15.81 73.89
N LEU A 2 -29.86 16.24 72.63
CA LEU A 2 -30.12 15.37 71.49
C LEU A 2 -29.07 15.67 70.41
N ARG A 3 -28.43 14.59 69.94
CA ARG A 3 -27.18 14.53 69.20
C ARG A 3 -27.25 15.24 67.84
N LYS A 4 -26.22 16.02 67.53
CA LYS A 4 -25.93 16.50 66.17
C LYS A 4 -25.54 15.30 65.31
N LEU A 5 -26.31 15.01 64.27
CA LEU A 5 -25.97 14.02 63.24
C LEU A 5 -24.99 14.69 62.25
N ILE A 6 -23.76 14.19 62.18
CA ILE A 6 -22.78 14.61 61.18
C ILE A 6 -23.07 13.78 59.92
N ILE A 7 -23.52 14.43 58.85
CA ILE A 7 -23.68 13.81 57.53
C ILE A 7 -22.30 13.83 56.86
N LEU A 8 -21.69 12.65 56.73
CA LEU A 8 -20.42 12.45 56.01
C LEU A 8 -20.74 12.27 54.52
N ILE A 9 -20.51 13.30 53.70
CA ILE A 9 -20.64 13.21 52.25
C ILE A 9 -19.38 12.50 51.71
N VAL A 10 -19.51 11.22 51.40
CA VAL A 10 -18.48 10.46 50.68
C VAL A 10 -18.59 10.83 49.19
N ALA A 11 -17.70 11.71 48.73
CA ALA A 11 -17.57 12.03 47.31
C ALA A 11 -16.92 10.83 46.59
N ILE A 12 -17.75 10.00 45.96
CA ILE A 12 -17.29 8.96 45.04
C ILE A 12 -16.82 9.67 43.77
N PHE A 13 -15.51 9.88 43.64
CA PHE A 13 -14.89 10.26 42.36
C PHE A 13 -14.99 9.06 41.41
N VAL A 14 -16.06 9.01 40.63
CA VAL A 14 -16.14 8.14 39.46
C VAL A 14 -15.20 8.75 38.42
N VAL A 15 -13.97 8.24 38.36
CA VAL A 15 -13.06 8.54 37.25
C VAL A 15 -13.64 7.84 36.03
N SER A 16 -14.49 8.54 35.29
CA SER A 16 -14.92 8.14 33.97
C SER A 16 -13.68 8.21 33.06
N PHE A 17 -12.96 7.09 32.94
CA PHE A 17 -12.05 6.89 31.84
C PHE A 17 -12.90 6.91 30.56
N ALA A 18 -12.99 8.07 29.92
CA ALA A 18 -13.39 8.15 28.53
C ALA A 18 -12.30 7.41 27.75
N TYR A 19 -12.50 6.09 27.57
CA TYR A 19 -11.77 5.35 26.55
C TYR A 19 -12.09 6.05 25.24
N THR A 20 -11.15 6.84 24.74
CA THR A 20 -11.19 7.30 23.37
C THR A 20 -11.30 6.05 22.53
N GLN A 21 -12.37 5.94 21.75
CA GLN A 21 -12.53 4.87 20.79
C GLN A 21 -11.35 5.00 19.82
N GLU A 22 -10.27 4.25 20.08
CA GLU A 22 -9.08 4.27 19.26
C GLU A 22 -9.52 4.00 17.83
N ASN A 23 -9.14 4.89 16.91
CA ASN A 23 -9.54 4.78 15.52
C ASN A 23 -8.76 3.63 14.86
N TRP A 24 -9.22 2.41 15.09
CA TRP A 24 -8.67 1.16 14.56
C TRP A 24 -8.74 1.10 13.04
N GLN A 25 -9.44 2.04 12.39
CA GLN A 25 -9.44 2.18 10.93
C GLN A 25 -8.02 2.33 10.37
N SER A 26 -7.13 3.00 11.11
CA SER A 26 -5.72 3.15 10.73
C SER A 26 -4.97 1.81 10.65
N LEU A 27 -5.45 0.78 11.34
CA LEU A 27 -4.89 -0.58 11.33
C LEU A 27 -5.38 -1.40 10.12
N TYR A 28 -6.39 -0.97 9.38
CA TYR A 28 -6.82 -1.71 8.18
C TYR A 28 -5.82 -1.53 7.04
N ALA A 29 -5.65 -2.56 6.22
CA ALA A 29 -4.72 -2.52 5.10
C ALA A 29 -5.18 -1.58 3.97
N THR A 30 -6.46 -1.18 3.95
CA THR A 30 -7.01 -0.27 2.96
C THR A 30 -6.38 1.12 3.02
N GLY A 31 -6.30 1.80 1.87
CA GLY A 31 -5.68 3.11 1.70
C GLY A 31 -4.45 3.08 0.79
N TYR A 32 -3.61 4.12 0.92
CA TYR A 32 -2.48 4.34 0.02
C TYR A 32 -1.14 4.04 0.69
N TRP A 33 -0.25 3.38 -0.05
CA TRP A 33 1.03 2.91 0.43
C TRP A 33 2.16 3.27 -0.53
N LEU A 34 3.23 3.86 -0.03
CA LEU A 34 4.47 4.08 -0.76
C LEU A 34 5.36 2.84 -0.62
N GLN A 35 5.57 2.15 -1.72
CA GLN A 35 6.54 1.07 -1.86
C GLN A 35 7.92 1.66 -2.14
N ARG A 36 8.91 1.24 -1.35
CA ARG A 36 10.31 1.61 -1.54
C ARG A 36 11.18 0.38 -1.60
N ASP A 37 12.18 0.40 -2.46
CA ASP A 37 13.20 -0.64 -2.45
C ASP A 37 13.98 -0.59 -1.13
N ASN A 38 14.17 -1.76 -0.52
CA ASN A 38 14.78 -1.84 0.80
C ASN A 38 16.29 -1.57 0.78
N VAL A 39 16.96 -1.73 -0.36
CA VAL A 39 18.41 -1.55 -0.52
C VAL A 39 18.71 -0.11 -0.93
N THR A 40 18.16 0.33 -2.06
CA THR A 40 18.45 1.65 -2.67
C THR A 40 17.63 2.78 -2.05
N LYS A 41 16.56 2.45 -1.30
CA LYS A 41 15.58 3.39 -0.74
C LYS A 41 14.79 4.18 -1.81
N THR A 42 14.87 3.76 -3.07
CA THR A 42 14.15 4.32 -4.21
C THR A 42 12.66 4.06 -4.10
N ASN A 43 11.83 5.03 -4.44
CA ASN A 43 10.38 4.88 -4.56
C ASN A 43 10.03 4.05 -5.79
N VAL A 44 9.35 2.91 -5.61
CA VAL A 44 8.96 2.01 -6.69
C VAL A 44 7.57 2.34 -7.19
N ALA A 45 6.60 2.45 -6.27
CA ALA A 45 5.22 2.78 -6.62
C ALA A 45 4.45 3.36 -5.43
N VAL A 46 3.37 4.08 -5.74
CA VAL A 46 2.22 4.25 -4.85
C VAL A 46 1.22 3.15 -5.17
N ILE A 47 0.79 2.44 -4.14
CA ILE A 47 -0.18 1.35 -4.19
C ILE A 47 -1.48 1.83 -3.55
N TYR A 48 -2.61 1.56 -4.19
CA TYR A 48 -3.93 1.74 -3.59
C TYR A 48 -4.53 0.38 -3.25
N ALA A 49 -4.76 0.14 -1.96
CA ALA A 49 -5.34 -1.09 -1.45
C ALA A 49 -6.78 -0.85 -0.98
N TYR A 50 -7.68 -1.77 -1.30
CA TYR A 50 -9.12 -1.62 -1.06
C TYR A 50 -9.78 -2.98 -0.82
N ASP A 51 -10.94 -2.98 -0.16
CA ASP A 51 -11.76 -4.18 -0.02
C ASP A 51 -12.64 -4.32 -1.28
N ASN A 52 -12.62 -5.49 -1.91
CA ASN A 52 -13.50 -5.79 -3.03
C ASN A 52 -14.94 -6.06 -2.56
N GLN A 53 -15.85 -6.36 -3.49
CA GLN A 53 -17.27 -6.61 -3.19
C GLN A 53 -17.52 -7.77 -2.20
N TYR A 54 -16.53 -8.65 -1.99
CA TYR A 54 -16.58 -9.78 -1.06
C TYR A 54 -15.89 -9.48 0.28
N GLY A 55 -15.38 -8.26 0.49
CA GLY A 55 -14.62 -7.88 1.69
C GLY A 55 -13.20 -8.42 1.72
N ASN A 56 -12.67 -8.92 0.59
CA ASN A 56 -11.27 -9.34 0.48
C ASN A 56 -10.40 -8.17 0.03
N LEU A 57 -9.16 -8.14 0.49
CA LEU A 57 -8.20 -7.10 0.13
C LEU A 57 -7.66 -7.32 -1.29
N ASN A 58 -7.86 -6.31 -2.13
CA ASN A 58 -7.25 -6.14 -3.44
C ASN A 58 -6.32 -4.92 -3.44
N ALA A 59 -5.47 -4.79 -4.46
CA ALA A 59 -4.69 -3.58 -4.66
C ALA A 59 -4.32 -3.33 -6.13
N GLU A 60 -4.19 -2.05 -6.47
CA GLU A 60 -3.74 -1.56 -7.77
C GLU A 60 -2.46 -0.71 -7.66
N ILE A 61 -1.69 -0.67 -8.75
CA ILE A 61 -0.56 0.24 -8.90
C ILE A 61 -1.12 1.64 -9.19
N TYR A 62 -1.30 2.45 -8.15
CA TYR A 62 -1.91 3.76 -8.28
C TYR A 62 -1.01 4.77 -9.03
N VAL A 63 0.31 4.74 -8.75
CA VAL A 63 1.34 5.50 -9.49
C VAL A 63 2.65 4.71 -9.51
N PRO A 64 3.17 4.29 -10.67
CA PRO A 64 4.52 3.75 -10.74
C PRO A 64 5.54 4.90 -10.74
N LEU A 65 6.63 4.75 -9.98
CA LEU A 65 7.61 5.82 -9.74
C LEU A 65 9.00 5.50 -10.28
N SER A 66 9.42 4.23 -10.22
CA SER A 66 10.64 3.73 -10.84
C SER A 66 10.65 2.20 -10.84
N ASN A 67 11.60 1.61 -11.57
CA ASN A 67 12.00 0.22 -11.39
C ASN A 67 13.40 0.15 -10.78
N VAL A 68 13.68 -0.92 -10.03
CA VAL A 68 15.01 -1.18 -9.48
C VAL A 68 15.41 -2.60 -9.84
N ASP A 69 16.36 -2.71 -10.77
CA ASP A 69 16.89 -3.98 -11.26
C ASP A 69 18.37 -4.05 -10.89
N ASP A 70 18.76 -5.06 -10.10
CA ASP A 70 20.14 -5.23 -9.60
C ASP A 70 20.76 -3.96 -8.97
N GLY A 71 19.92 -3.18 -8.28
CA GLY A 71 20.31 -1.93 -7.63
C GLY A 71 20.39 -0.71 -8.56
N VAL A 72 20.13 -0.90 -9.86
CA VAL A 72 20.07 0.16 -10.86
C VAL A 72 18.65 0.70 -10.97
N ILE A 73 18.52 2.03 -10.97
CA ILE A 73 17.23 2.71 -11.03
C ILE A 73 16.88 3.00 -12.50
N HIS A 74 15.70 2.56 -12.92
CA HIS A 74 15.17 2.73 -14.26
C HIS A 74 13.82 3.45 -14.26
N GLU A 75 13.41 3.94 -15.42
CA GLU A 75 12.06 4.43 -15.68
C GLU A 75 11.02 3.35 -15.35
N PRO A 76 9.85 3.72 -14.79
CA PRO A 76 8.79 2.78 -14.49
C PRO A 76 8.18 2.14 -15.74
N ILE A 77 7.60 0.95 -15.57
CA ILE A 77 6.91 0.25 -16.66
C ILE A 77 5.66 1.05 -17.09
N ILE A 78 5.44 1.25 -18.39
CA ILE A 78 4.20 1.87 -18.90
C ILE A 78 3.10 0.83 -19.09
N TYR A 79 3.45 -0.31 -19.72
CA TYR A 79 2.52 -1.39 -20.03
C TYR A 79 3.01 -2.71 -19.47
N CYS A 80 2.11 -3.54 -18.94
CA CYS A 80 2.49 -4.89 -18.56
C CYS A 80 2.61 -5.83 -19.76
N LYS A 81 3.75 -5.75 -20.45
CA LYS A 81 4.02 -6.52 -21.67
C LYS A 81 4.05 -8.03 -21.45
N ASN A 82 4.44 -8.47 -20.25
CA ASN A 82 4.67 -9.88 -19.94
C ASN A 82 3.55 -10.50 -19.09
N CYS A 83 2.49 -9.76 -18.73
CA CYS A 83 1.53 -10.22 -17.71
C CYS A 83 0.69 -11.44 -18.09
N GLY A 84 0.50 -11.73 -19.38
CA GLY A 84 -0.21 -12.93 -19.82
C GLY A 84 -1.66 -13.01 -19.31
N LYS A 85 -2.18 -14.22 -19.16
CA LYS A 85 -3.56 -14.49 -18.68
C LYS A 85 -3.60 -15.69 -17.76
N GLY A 86 -4.58 -15.76 -16.86
CA GLY A 86 -4.70 -16.87 -15.93
C GLY A 86 -5.87 -16.75 -14.96
N ASP A 87 -5.89 -17.66 -13.99
CA ASP A 87 -6.78 -17.67 -12.83
C ASP A 87 -5.91 -17.71 -11.57
N ALA A 88 -6.00 -16.68 -10.74
CA ALA A 88 -5.34 -16.65 -9.45
C ALA A 88 -6.39 -16.48 -8.35
N TYR A 89 -6.65 -17.56 -7.61
CA TYR A 89 -7.62 -17.55 -6.50
C TYR A 89 -9.03 -17.12 -6.92
N GLY A 90 -9.50 -17.57 -8.09
CA GLY A 90 -10.80 -17.22 -8.65
C GLY A 90 -10.83 -15.85 -9.32
N ASN A 91 -9.67 -15.16 -9.40
CA ASN A 91 -9.53 -13.95 -10.18
C ASN A 91 -9.04 -14.29 -11.59
N LEU A 92 -9.96 -14.30 -12.55
CA LEU A 92 -9.63 -14.42 -13.97
C LEU A 92 -9.06 -13.10 -14.46
N TYR A 93 -7.86 -13.15 -15.04
CA TYR A 93 -7.21 -11.98 -15.63
C TYR A 93 -6.71 -12.30 -17.05
N ASP A 94 -6.78 -11.31 -17.94
CA ASP A 94 -6.21 -11.39 -19.28
C ASP A 94 -5.54 -10.07 -19.65
N TYR A 95 -4.22 -10.06 -19.49
CA TYR A 95 -3.30 -9.00 -19.90
C TYR A 95 -2.40 -9.48 -21.04
N SER A 96 -2.82 -10.53 -21.77
CA SER A 96 -2.02 -11.13 -22.85
C SER A 96 -1.84 -10.20 -24.06
N SER A 97 -2.60 -9.10 -24.10
CA SER A 97 -2.45 -8.03 -25.09
C SER A 97 -1.10 -7.31 -24.98
N GLY A 98 -0.52 -7.26 -23.77
CA GLY A 98 0.66 -6.48 -23.45
C GLY A 98 0.45 -4.96 -23.54
N LYS A 99 -0.80 -4.48 -23.65
CA LYS A 99 -1.18 -3.07 -23.79
C LYS A 99 -1.86 -2.49 -22.56
N ASP A 100 -2.08 -3.32 -21.55
CA ASP A 100 -2.66 -2.92 -20.27
C ASP A 100 -1.68 -2.02 -19.53
N LYS A 101 -2.14 -0.82 -19.17
CA LYS A 101 -1.30 0.17 -18.49
C LYS A 101 -0.94 -0.33 -17.11
N TYR A 102 0.32 -0.15 -16.74
CA TYR A 102 0.81 -0.51 -15.42
C TYR A 102 0.21 0.40 -14.34
N GLN A 103 0.08 1.71 -14.60
CA GLN A 103 -0.69 2.60 -13.75
C GLN A 103 -2.19 2.27 -13.85
N GLY A 104 -2.79 1.93 -12.71
CA GLY A 104 -4.17 1.44 -12.58
C GLY A 104 -4.31 -0.07 -12.74
N LEU A 105 -3.20 -0.81 -12.93
CA LEU A 105 -3.25 -2.26 -13.00
C LEU A 105 -3.56 -2.82 -11.61
N GLU A 106 -4.67 -3.54 -11.48
CA GLU A 106 -4.90 -4.39 -10.33
C GLU A 106 -3.93 -5.57 -10.37
N PHE A 107 -3.15 -5.73 -9.31
CA PHE A 107 -2.06 -6.71 -9.25
C PHE A 107 -2.10 -7.54 -7.98
N VAL A 108 -2.94 -7.21 -7.01
CA VAL A 108 -3.20 -8.02 -5.81
C VAL A 108 -4.68 -8.37 -5.76
N TRP A 109 -4.97 -9.65 -5.55
CA TRP A 109 -6.33 -10.17 -5.62
C TRP A 109 -6.67 -11.07 -4.43
N ASN A 110 -7.89 -10.88 -3.92
CA ASN A 110 -8.61 -11.79 -3.04
C ASN A 110 -7.87 -12.19 -1.76
N ALA A 111 -7.03 -11.31 -1.18
CA ALA A 111 -6.41 -11.61 0.10
C ALA A 111 -7.45 -11.51 1.23
N LYS A 112 -7.79 -12.66 1.81
CA LYS A 112 -8.84 -12.85 2.83
C LYS A 112 -8.32 -12.46 4.21
N LYS A 113 -9.19 -11.86 5.01
CA LYS A 113 -8.90 -11.60 6.43
C LYS A 113 -8.85 -12.92 7.21
N ALA A 114 -7.69 -13.23 7.78
CA ALA A 114 -7.46 -14.45 8.56
C ALA A 114 -7.61 -14.25 10.07
N ASP A 115 -7.40 -13.03 10.57
CA ASP A 115 -7.58 -12.68 11.98
C ASP A 115 -7.99 -11.20 12.16
N SER A 116 -8.28 -10.80 13.41
CA SER A 116 -8.69 -9.43 13.75
C SER A 116 -7.51 -8.49 14.07
N GLY A 117 -6.27 -8.96 14.04
CA GLY A 117 -5.09 -8.21 14.47
C GLY A 117 -4.79 -8.28 15.96
N ASP A 118 -3.86 -7.43 16.40
CA ASP A 118 -3.45 -7.23 17.80
C ASP A 118 -3.22 -5.73 18.01
N PRO A 119 -4.29 -4.94 18.22
CA PRO A 119 -4.21 -3.48 18.35
C PRO A 119 -3.30 -3.02 19.47
N ALA A 120 -3.26 -3.76 20.60
CA ALA A 120 -2.38 -3.48 21.72
C ALA A 120 -0.88 -3.54 21.34
N LYS A 121 -0.54 -4.28 20.26
CA LYS A 121 0.81 -4.33 19.68
C LYS A 121 0.92 -3.56 18.36
N GLY A 122 -0.07 -2.72 18.04
CA GLY A 122 -0.10 -1.92 16.83
C GLY A 122 -0.17 -2.73 15.54
N LYS A 123 -0.77 -3.93 15.58
CA LYS A 123 -0.93 -4.82 14.43
C LYS A 123 -2.39 -4.85 14.00
N GLY A 124 -2.64 -4.64 12.72
CA GLY A 124 -3.98 -4.87 12.16
C GLY A 124 -4.22 -6.32 11.76
N PRO A 125 -5.38 -6.56 11.10
CA PRO A 125 -5.75 -7.86 10.56
C PRO A 125 -4.66 -8.46 9.67
N LEU A 126 -4.44 -9.76 9.79
CA LEU A 126 -3.65 -10.53 8.83
C LEU A 126 -4.52 -10.85 7.61
N TYR A 127 -4.00 -10.60 6.42
CA TYR A 127 -4.62 -10.97 5.15
C TYR A 127 -3.79 -12.09 4.48
N THR A 128 -4.42 -13.19 4.08
CA THR A 128 -3.80 -14.38 3.45
C THR A 128 -4.63 -14.86 2.26
N ASP A 129 -4.24 -15.98 1.64
CA ASP A 129 -5.03 -16.65 0.60
C ASP A 129 -5.41 -15.78 -0.59
N GLY A 130 -4.55 -14.81 -0.91
CA GLY A 130 -4.62 -14.01 -2.12
C GLY A 130 -3.45 -14.28 -3.05
N ALA A 131 -3.48 -13.64 -4.21
CA ALA A 131 -2.39 -13.63 -5.18
C ALA A 131 -1.87 -12.23 -5.45
N VAL A 132 -0.61 -12.16 -5.88
CA VAL A 132 0.02 -10.97 -6.43
C VAL A 132 0.68 -11.28 -7.77
N LEU A 133 0.38 -10.50 -8.80
CA LEU A 133 0.99 -10.57 -10.13
C LEU A 133 2.33 -9.85 -10.13
N ASN A 134 3.35 -10.53 -10.66
CA ASN A 134 4.63 -9.92 -10.96
C ASN A 134 4.66 -9.45 -12.42
N PRO A 135 4.70 -8.12 -12.68
CA PRO A 135 4.67 -7.59 -14.04
C PRO A 135 5.92 -7.92 -14.87
N HIS A 136 7.02 -8.34 -14.24
CA HIS A 136 8.26 -8.68 -14.95
C HIS A 136 8.18 -10.05 -15.65
N ASP A 137 7.51 -11.03 -15.05
CA ASP A 137 7.42 -12.41 -15.54
C ASP A 137 5.99 -12.88 -15.87
N GLY A 138 4.98 -12.09 -15.50
CA GLY A 138 3.55 -12.40 -15.67
C GLY A 138 3.01 -13.52 -14.81
N LYS A 139 3.80 -14.03 -13.88
CA LYS A 139 3.38 -15.05 -12.93
C LYS A 139 2.73 -14.39 -11.73
N TYR A 140 1.78 -15.09 -11.13
CA TYR A 140 1.31 -14.73 -9.81
C TYR A 140 2.00 -15.55 -8.72
N TYR A 141 2.07 -14.96 -7.54
CA TYR A 141 2.59 -15.56 -6.32
C TYR A 141 1.54 -15.46 -5.23
N HIS A 142 1.63 -16.30 -4.20
CA HIS A 142 0.79 -16.15 -3.02
C HIS A 142 1.14 -14.85 -2.31
N VAL A 143 0.15 -14.11 -1.83
CA VAL A 143 0.37 -12.91 -1.02
C VAL A 143 -0.14 -13.09 0.39
N LYS A 144 0.59 -12.50 1.34
CA LYS A 144 0.03 -12.14 2.64
C LYS A 144 0.46 -10.75 3.04
N ALA A 145 -0.41 -10.05 3.76
CA ALA A 145 -0.17 -8.69 4.18
C ALA A 145 -0.65 -8.45 5.62
N ARG A 146 0.04 -7.57 6.33
CA ARG A 146 -0.36 -7.14 7.68
C ARG A 146 0.15 -5.74 7.97
N THR A 147 -0.74 -4.87 8.44
CA THR A 147 -0.30 -3.57 8.95
C THR A 147 0.42 -3.73 10.29
N ILE A 148 1.43 -2.91 10.49
CA ILE A 148 2.28 -2.88 11.68
C ILE A 148 2.55 -1.42 12.07
N GLU A 149 3.17 -1.20 13.22
CA GLU A 149 3.53 0.14 13.71
C GLU A 149 2.32 1.09 13.77
N ASN A 150 1.19 0.60 14.30
CA ASN A 150 -0.07 1.34 14.39
C ASN A 150 -0.57 1.82 13.01
N GLY A 151 -0.43 0.96 12.00
CA GLY A 151 -0.86 1.27 10.65
C GLY A 151 0.11 2.13 9.84
N LYS A 152 1.24 2.57 10.39
CA LYS A 152 2.21 3.40 9.64
C LYS A 152 2.92 2.62 8.54
N LYS A 153 3.01 1.30 8.68
CA LYS A 153 3.58 0.42 7.67
C LYS A 153 2.68 -0.78 7.40
N ILE A 154 2.86 -1.38 6.24
CA ILE A 154 2.32 -2.69 5.90
C ILE A 154 3.47 -3.62 5.54
N TYR A 155 3.53 -4.77 6.19
CA TYR A 155 4.37 -5.88 5.79
C TYR A 155 3.64 -6.65 4.69
N VAL A 156 4.31 -6.88 3.56
CA VAL A 156 3.78 -7.64 2.43
C VAL A 156 4.77 -8.75 2.10
N ARG A 157 4.28 -9.96 1.83
CA ARG A 157 5.10 -11.06 1.35
C ARG A 157 4.47 -11.72 0.14
N ALA A 158 5.23 -11.77 -0.95
CA ALA A 158 4.95 -12.58 -2.14
C ALA A 158 5.77 -13.89 -2.05
N TYR A 159 5.15 -15.04 -2.26
CA TYR A 159 5.83 -16.33 -2.05
C TYR A 159 5.29 -17.47 -2.92
N TRP A 160 6.14 -18.47 -3.13
CA TRP A 160 5.80 -19.77 -3.73
C TRP A 160 6.48 -20.88 -2.91
N GLY A 161 5.69 -21.71 -2.24
CA GLY A 161 6.22 -22.65 -1.24
C GLY A 161 7.00 -21.94 -0.13
N PHE A 162 8.24 -22.37 0.13
CA PHE A 162 9.11 -21.78 1.16
C PHE A 162 9.89 -20.53 0.68
N LEU A 163 9.97 -20.30 -0.64
CA LEU A 163 10.67 -19.15 -1.23
C LEU A 163 9.74 -17.95 -1.33
N GLY A 164 10.28 -16.74 -1.13
CA GLY A 164 9.49 -15.52 -1.30
C GLY A 164 10.22 -14.26 -0.88
N LYS A 165 9.74 -13.13 -1.38
CA LYS A 165 10.23 -11.77 -1.06
C LYS A 165 9.29 -11.11 -0.07
N SER A 166 9.87 -10.39 0.90
CA SER A 166 9.10 -9.58 1.83
C SER A 166 9.47 -8.12 1.69
N GLU A 167 8.48 -7.25 1.83
CA GLU A 167 8.62 -5.81 1.72
C GLU A 167 7.87 -5.10 2.86
N GLN A 168 8.25 -3.86 3.10
CA GLN A 168 7.51 -2.96 3.98
C GLN A 168 7.18 -1.70 3.22
N TRP A 169 5.89 -1.38 3.12
CA TRP A 169 5.43 -0.15 2.49
C TRP A 169 4.97 0.84 3.56
N GLN A 170 5.10 2.13 3.26
CA GLN A 170 4.82 3.20 4.21
C GLN A 170 3.48 3.85 3.88
N ARG A 171 2.64 4.10 4.89
CA ARG A 171 1.33 4.71 4.66
C ARG A 171 1.49 6.16 4.19
N ILE A 172 0.68 6.56 3.20
CA ILE A 172 0.51 7.96 2.79
C ILE A 172 -0.98 8.32 2.75
N SER A 173 -1.29 9.61 2.79
CA SER A 173 -2.69 10.07 2.67
C SER A 173 -3.17 10.02 1.22
N ALA A 174 -4.49 9.96 1.02
CA ALA A 174 -5.10 10.04 -0.30
C ALA A 174 -4.71 11.35 -1.03
N THR A 175 -4.75 12.48 -0.31
CA THR A 175 -4.32 13.79 -0.85
C THR A 175 -2.87 13.77 -1.32
N GLN A 176 -1.98 13.12 -0.56
CA GLN A 176 -0.58 13.00 -0.96
C GLN A 176 -0.43 12.09 -2.20
N ALA A 177 -1.15 10.97 -2.25
CA ALA A 177 -1.15 10.08 -3.41
C ALA A 177 -1.60 10.84 -4.68
N GLU A 178 -2.68 11.63 -4.62
CA GLU A 178 -3.15 12.46 -5.74
C GLU A 178 -2.10 13.48 -6.19
N LYS A 179 -1.42 14.15 -5.25
CA LYS A 179 -0.33 15.08 -5.57
C LYS A 179 0.82 14.37 -6.27
N ILE A 180 1.21 13.18 -5.79
CA ILE A 180 2.25 12.35 -6.42
C ILE A 180 1.82 11.93 -7.82
N LYS A 181 0.57 11.50 -8.02
CA LYS A 181 0.04 11.13 -9.33
C LYS A 181 0.09 12.28 -10.32
N LYS A 182 -0.27 13.48 -9.89
CA LYS A 182 -0.18 14.68 -10.72
C LYS A 182 1.26 15.03 -11.08
N LEU A 183 2.20 14.85 -10.15
CA LEU A 183 3.60 15.21 -10.34
C LEU A 183 4.38 14.16 -11.16
N CYS A 184 4.16 12.87 -10.89
CA CYS A 184 5.01 11.76 -11.33
C CYS A 184 4.28 10.71 -12.19
N GLY A 185 2.95 10.78 -12.26
CA GLY A 185 2.14 9.76 -12.92
C GLY A 185 2.13 9.86 -14.43
N LEU A 186 1.55 8.83 -15.05
CA LEU A 186 1.40 8.73 -16.49
C LEU A 186 0.40 9.78 -17.00
N THR A 187 0.80 10.48 -18.05
CA THR A 187 -0.06 11.47 -18.73
C THR A 187 -1.06 10.80 -19.69
N ALA A 188 -2.00 11.58 -20.23
CA ALA A 188 -2.92 11.10 -21.26
C ALA A 188 -2.21 10.59 -22.54
N GLY A 189 -0.97 11.03 -22.79
CA GLY A 189 -0.14 10.60 -23.91
C GLY A 189 0.61 9.28 -23.68
N ASN A 190 0.37 8.58 -22.56
CA ASN A 190 1.09 7.36 -22.16
C ASN A 190 2.61 7.57 -22.05
N VAL A 191 3.01 8.72 -21.55
CA VAL A 191 4.39 9.05 -21.16
C VAL A 191 4.38 9.63 -19.75
N TYR A 192 5.45 9.45 -19.00
CA TYR A 192 5.58 10.06 -17.68
C TYR A 192 5.85 11.57 -17.81
N SER A 193 5.49 12.32 -16.77
CA SER A 193 5.62 13.79 -16.72
C SER A 193 7.06 14.32 -16.87
N TYR A 194 8.07 13.45 -16.73
CA TYR A 194 9.49 13.76 -16.92
C TYR A 194 10.09 13.20 -18.23
N GLU A 195 9.26 12.64 -19.10
CA GLU A 195 9.65 12.05 -20.39
C GLU A 195 9.23 12.94 -21.57
N ASP A 196 9.90 12.75 -22.71
CA ASP A 196 9.43 13.23 -23.99
C ASP A 196 8.42 12.25 -24.63
N LYS A 197 7.88 12.62 -25.79
CA LYS A 197 6.92 11.78 -26.55
C LYS A 197 7.46 10.41 -26.96
N ASN A 198 8.77 10.19 -26.89
CA ASN A 198 9.42 8.93 -27.22
C ASN A 198 9.73 8.09 -25.96
N GLY A 199 9.30 8.55 -24.77
CA GLY A 199 9.58 7.88 -23.49
C GLY A 199 11.00 8.11 -22.98
N LYS A 200 11.73 9.10 -23.50
CA LYS A 200 13.08 9.43 -23.01
C LYS A 200 13.00 10.47 -21.91
N ILE A 201 13.71 10.27 -20.80
CA ILE A 201 13.82 11.29 -19.74
C ILE A 201 14.36 12.60 -20.32
N ASN A 202 13.53 13.63 -20.29
CA ASN A 202 13.90 15.01 -20.65
C ASN A 202 14.01 15.92 -19.42
N ASN A 203 13.43 15.52 -18.28
CA ASN A 203 13.50 16.23 -17.01
C ASN A 203 14.11 15.34 -15.91
N LYS A 204 15.45 15.24 -15.92
CA LYS A 204 16.20 14.42 -14.96
C LYS A 204 15.98 14.83 -13.50
N LYS A 205 15.73 16.11 -13.24
CA LYS A 205 15.48 16.62 -11.89
C LYS A 205 14.16 16.05 -11.36
N LEU A 206 13.09 16.13 -12.14
CA LEU A 206 11.79 15.60 -11.77
C LEU A 206 11.81 14.08 -11.62
N PHE A 207 12.47 13.35 -12.54
CA PHE A 207 12.64 11.91 -12.38
C PHE A 207 13.32 11.55 -11.06
N LYS A 208 14.44 12.23 -10.73
CA LYS A 208 15.14 12.03 -9.46
C LYS A 208 14.22 12.31 -8.27
N GLU A 209 13.43 13.38 -8.33
CA GLU A 209 12.47 13.73 -7.27
C GLU A 209 11.44 12.62 -7.07
N CYS A 210 10.78 12.16 -8.14
CA CYS A 210 9.83 11.06 -8.09
C CYS A 210 10.45 9.77 -7.53
N ALA A 211 11.67 9.44 -7.96
CA ALA A 211 12.37 8.22 -7.57
C ALA A 211 12.95 8.26 -6.14
N THR A 212 13.23 9.43 -5.56
CA THR A 212 14.05 9.49 -4.32
C THR A 212 13.50 10.36 -3.19
N ARG A 213 12.53 11.25 -3.45
CA ARG A 213 11.93 12.07 -2.38
C ARG A 213 11.27 11.17 -1.34
N ASP A 214 11.56 11.43 -0.06
CA ASP A 214 10.88 10.75 1.04
C ASP A 214 9.50 11.38 1.24
N PHE A 215 8.51 10.95 0.45
CA PHE A 215 7.15 11.51 0.47
C PHE A 215 6.40 11.30 1.80
N VAL A 216 6.96 10.51 2.73
CA VAL A 216 6.41 10.31 4.07
C VAL A 216 6.91 11.39 5.01
N LYS A 217 8.21 11.73 4.95
CA LYS A 217 8.82 12.77 5.79
C LYS A 217 8.65 14.17 5.22
N ASP A 218 8.59 14.29 3.90
CA ASP A 218 8.54 15.53 3.15
C ASP A 218 7.42 15.43 2.08
N PRO A 219 6.14 15.54 2.49
CA PRO A 219 5.00 15.47 1.58
C PRO A 219 5.00 16.65 0.59
N LEU A 220 4.19 16.55 -0.47
CA LEU A 220 3.98 17.61 -1.47
C LEU A 220 2.88 18.58 -1.00
#